data_AF-A0A958Z5K3-F1
#
_entry.id   AF-A0A958Z5K3-F1
#
_cell.length_a   1.000
_cell.length_b   1.000
_cell.length_c   1.000
_cell.angle_alpha   90.00
_cell.angle_beta   90.00
_cell.angle_gamma   90.00
#
_symmetry.space_group_name_H-M   'P 1'
#
loop_
_entity.id
_entity.type
_entity.pdbx_description
1 polymer ?
#
loop_
_entity_poly.entity_id
_entity_poly.type
_entity_poly.pdbx_seq_one_letter_code
_entity_poly.pdbx_strand_id
1 'polypeptide(L)'
;MALISICCTTILLLSCGNDKETDRDHLVFRYNEHGNIPTLDPAFARNPQAIWPDNQLYNGLVQLDDSLNIEPDIAKSWIINDSTNTYTFFLRNDVFFHQNKAFAQKGLHSPTRYTRKVVAQDFVYSFSRLTDEKVASSGSWVMNYVESYKAVNDTTLVIKLKQPFPAFLGLLSMRYCSVVPKEAVEYYGNEFRRNPVGTGPFQFKMWEENVKLVFRKNPLYFETDKNGEKLPYLEAVAITFLPDKQSEFLQFAQGKLDFISGLDSSYKDELLTTHGKLQPKYKDWAYMATGPYLNTEYLGFFLDAATPEIKSKALRQAINYGFDRQKMVTYLRNGIGIPA
;
A
#
# COMPACT_ATOMS: atom_id res chain seq x y z
N MET A 1 20.09 81.10 22.05
CA MET A 1 20.92 80.46 21.02
C MET A 1 20.97 78.96 21.30
N ALA A 2 20.39 78.19 20.38
CA ALA A 2 20.51 76.74 20.16
C ALA A 2 20.62 75.79 21.38
N LEU A 3 19.49 75.17 21.76
CA LEU A 3 19.48 73.86 22.42
C LEU A 3 19.38 72.77 21.33
N ILE A 4 20.41 71.94 21.24
CA ILE A 4 20.57 70.88 20.25
C ILE A 4 19.75 69.65 20.69
N SER A 5 18.83 69.24 19.82
CA SER A 5 18.03 68.03 19.92
C SER A 5 18.90 66.81 19.59
N ILE A 6 19.09 65.91 20.56
CA ILE A 6 19.73 64.59 20.32
C ILE A 6 18.61 63.58 20.06
N CYS A 7 18.42 63.28 18.78
CA CYS A 7 17.51 62.24 18.31
C CYS A 7 18.22 60.88 18.45
N CYS A 8 17.85 60.08 19.45
CA CYS A 8 18.28 58.68 19.59
C CYS A 8 17.61 57.85 18.49
N THR A 9 18.36 57.52 17.44
CA THR A 9 17.94 56.57 16.40
C THR A 9 18.24 55.15 16.87
N THR A 10 17.23 54.46 17.37
CA THR A 10 17.29 53.03 17.70
C THR A 10 17.32 52.22 16.39
N ILE A 11 18.49 51.69 16.05
CA ILE A 11 18.65 50.78 14.91
C ILE A 11 18.09 49.41 15.32
N LEU A 12 16.87 49.11 14.86
CA LEU A 12 16.31 47.76 14.89
C LEU A 12 17.08 46.91 13.87
N LEU A 13 18.03 46.11 14.37
CA LEU A 13 18.62 45.01 13.61
C LEU A 13 17.55 43.94 13.38
N LEU A 14 16.79 44.08 12.30
CA LEU A 14 16.05 42.99 11.70
C LEU A 14 17.08 41.99 11.17
N SER A 15 17.41 41.01 12.02
CA SER A 15 18.07 39.79 11.59
C SER A 15 17.13 39.06 10.63
N CYS A 16 17.30 39.30 9.33
CA CYS A 16 16.82 38.40 8.30
C CYS A 16 17.50 37.04 8.51
N GLY A 17 16.86 36.19 9.31
CA GLY A 17 17.16 34.76 9.33
C GLY A 17 17.01 34.25 7.91
N ASN A 18 18.13 33.87 7.32
CA ASN A 18 18.16 33.19 6.05
C ASN A 18 17.62 31.78 6.31
N ASP A 19 16.30 31.64 6.36
CA ASP A 19 15.62 30.35 6.25
C ASP A 19 15.97 29.83 4.87
N LYS A 20 17.10 29.11 4.79
CA LYS A 20 17.32 28.17 3.72
C LYS A 20 16.14 27.21 3.81
N GLU A 21 15.13 27.41 2.96
CA GLU A 21 14.26 26.32 2.56
C GLU A 21 15.20 25.22 2.08
N THR A 22 15.50 24.28 2.96
CA THR A 22 16.26 23.10 2.60
C THR A 22 15.43 22.41 1.53
N ASP A 23 15.97 22.36 0.31
CA ASP A 23 15.36 21.61 -0.76
C ASP A 23 15.28 20.14 -0.34
N ARG A 24 14.07 19.68 -0.04
CA ARG A 24 13.74 18.31 0.38
C ARG A 24 13.04 17.54 -0.74
N ASP A 25 13.14 18.00 -1.98
CA ASP A 25 12.51 17.36 -3.14
C ASP A 25 13.03 15.93 -3.34
N HIS A 26 14.30 15.67 -3.05
CA HIS A 26 14.92 14.33 -3.06
C HIS A 26 14.33 13.35 -2.00
N LEU A 27 13.53 13.83 -1.04
CA LEU A 27 12.83 13.01 -0.06
C LEU A 27 11.39 12.70 -0.44
N VAL A 28 10.96 13.10 -1.65
CA VAL A 28 9.65 12.76 -2.18
C VAL A 28 9.83 11.64 -3.20
N PHE A 29 9.13 10.53 -2.99
CA PHE A 29 9.05 9.46 -3.99
C PHE A 29 7.84 9.67 -4.89
N ARG A 30 8.04 9.66 -6.20
CA ARG A 30 7.03 9.97 -7.23
C ARG A 30 6.80 8.76 -8.12
N TYR A 31 5.54 8.37 -8.28
CA TYR A 31 5.15 7.39 -9.31
C TYR A 31 3.79 7.74 -9.91
N ASN A 32 3.43 7.02 -10.97
CA ASN A 32 2.15 7.19 -11.64
C ASN A 32 1.26 5.95 -11.49
N GLU A 33 -0.03 6.16 -11.26
CA GLU A 33 -1.05 5.11 -11.26
C GLU A 33 -2.04 5.32 -12.42
N HIS A 34 -1.77 4.65 -13.54
CA HIS A 34 -2.62 4.69 -14.73
C HIS A 34 -4.03 4.11 -14.54
N GLY A 35 -4.21 3.14 -13.62
CA GLY A 35 -5.48 2.42 -13.44
C GLY A 35 -6.52 3.18 -12.62
N ASN A 36 -6.19 4.38 -12.13
CA ASN A 36 -6.93 5.13 -11.12
C ASN A 36 -7.10 4.36 -9.79
N ILE A 37 -7.39 5.09 -8.71
CA ILE A 37 -7.62 4.51 -7.38
C ILE A 37 -9.09 4.78 -7.03
N PRO A 38 -9.98 3.77 -6.95
CA PRO A 38 -11.38 4.03 -6.63
C PRO A 38 -11.58 4.36 -5.14
N THR A 39 -10.72 3.84 -4.28
CA THR A 39 -10.84 3.94 -2.82
C THR A 39 -9.48 3.66 -2.17
N LEU A 40 -9.25 4.31 -1.02
CA LEU A 40 -8.15 4.06 -0.08
C LEU A 40 -8.64 3.31 1.17
N ASP A 41 -9.82 2.69 1.08
CA ASP A 41 -10.34 1.84 2.15
C ASP A 41 -9.81 0.41 1.97
N PRO A 42 -9.04 -0.11 2.95
CA PRO A 42 -8.36 -1.39 2.82
C PRO A 42 -9.32 -2.57 2.68
N ALA A 43 -10.61 -2.42 3.05
CA ALA A 43 -11.63 -3.44 2.83
C ALA A 43 -11.85 -3.77 1.34
N PHE A 44 -11.34 -2.96 0.41
CA PHE A 44 -11.47 -3.15 -1.03
C PHE A 44 -10.12 -3.29 -1.76
N ALA A 45 -9.02 -3.54 -1.02
CA ALA A 45 -7.65 -3.65 -1.53
C ALA A 45 -7.39 -4.94 -2.35
N ARG A 46 -8.05 -5.06 -3.50
CA ARG A 46 -8.07 -6.31 -4.31
C ARG A 46 -7.07 -6.39 -5.44
N ASN A 47 -6.47 -5.27 -5.79
CA ASN A 47 -5.58 -5.14 -6.95
C ASN A 47 -4.41 -4.21 -6.61
N PRO A 48 -3.31 -4.25 -7.38
CA PRO A 48 -2.13 -3.43 -7.09
C PRO A 48 -2.43 -1.94 -6.93
N GLN A 49 -3.38 -1.42 -7.72
CA GLN A 49 -3.76 0.00 -7.71
C GLN A 49 -4.27 0.44 -6.33
N ALA A 50 -5.01 -0.41 -5.62
CA ALA A 50 -5.44 -0.13 -4.24
C ALA A 50 -4.40 -0.62 -3.21
N ILE A 51 -3.76 -1.76 -3.44
CA ILE A 51 -2.82 -2.35 -2.47
C ILE A 51 -1.59 -1.48 -2.24
N TRP A 52 -1.02 -0.87 -3.29
CA TRP A 52 0.18 -0.05 -3.17
C TRP A 52 0.00 1.19 -2.28
N PRO A 53 -1.02 2.04 -2.49
CA PRO A 53 -1.28 3.14 -1.58
C PRO A 53 -1.70 2.65 -0.18
N ASP A 54 -2.49 1.57 -0.08
CA ASP A 54 -2.91 1.03 1.22
C ASP A 54 -1.72 0.49 2.03
N ASN A 55 -0.72 -0.10 1.38
CA ASN A 55 0.54 -0.51 2.01
C ASN A 55 1.28 0.67 2.65
N GLN A 56 1.11 1.91 2.15
CA GLN A 56 1.72 3.09 2.76
C GLN A 56 0.93 3.60 3.97
N LEU A 57 -0.37 3.35 4.00
CA LEU A 57 -1.31 3.92 4.94
C LEU A 57 -1.60 2.99 6.13
N TYR A 58 -1.49 1.68 5.95
CA TYR A 58 -2.04 0.70 6.89
C TYR A 58 -1.06 -0.42 7.25
N ASN A 59 -1.21 -0.95 8.47
CA ASN A 59 -0.55 -2.16 8.96
C ASN A 59 -1.60 -3.21 9.37
N GLY A 60 -1.17 -4.47 9.37
CA GLY A 60 -1.94 -5.62 9.81
C GLY A 60 -1.36 -6.25 11.09
N LEU A 61 -1.80 -7.47 11.41
CA LEU A 61 -1.20 -8.25 12.49
C LEU A 61 0.21 -8.73 12.11
N VAL A 62 0.36 -9.17 10.87
CA VAL A 62 1.57 -9.75 10.28
C VAL A 62 1.76 -9.20 8.87
N GLN A 63 2.97 -9.31 8.34
CA GLN A 63 3.29 -8.95 6.96
C GLN A 63 4.19 -10.01 6.31
N LEU A 64 4.55 -9.78 5.05
CA LEU A 64 5.47 -10.64 4.30
C LEU A 64 6.79 -9.91 4.12
N ASP A 65 7.90 -10.61 4.36
CA ASP A 65 9.23 -10.14 3.98
C ASP A 65 9.47 -10.27 2.46
N ASP A 66 10.65 -9.83 2.00
CA ASP A 66 11.05 -9.90 0.58
C ASP A 66 11.13 -11.34 0.03
N SER A 67 11.17 -12.34 0.91
CA SER A 67 11.18 -13.78 0.59
C SER A 67 9.82 -14.44 0.77
N LEU A 68 8.77 -13.65 1.04
CA LEU A 68 7.39 -14.10 1.29
C LEU A 68 7.23 -14.94 2.57
N ASN A 69 8.14 -14.81 3.53
CA ASN A 69 7.95 -15.38 4.85
C ASN A 69 7.05 -14.48 5.69
N ILE A 70 6.28 -15.09 6.59
CA ILE A 70 5.47 -14.36 7.56
C ILE A 70 6.38 -13.72 8.61
N GLU A 71 6.24 -12.41 8.80
CA GLU A 71 6.93 -11.66 9.84
C GLU A 71 5.98 -10.82 10.70
N PRO A 72 6.40 -10.46 11.93
CA PRO A 72 5.67 -9.51 12.78
C PRO A 72 5.37 -8.18 12.09
N ASP A 73 4.18 -7.63 12.35
CA ASP A 73 3.81 -6.23 12.06
C ASP A 73 3.32 -5.59 13.38
N ILE A 74 2.03 -5.28 13.53
CA ILE A 74 1.50 -4.80 14.82
C ILE A 74 1.51 -5.91 15.89
N ALA A 75 1.37 -7.19 15.49
CA ALA A 75 1.58 -8.30 16.42
C ALA A 75 3.07 -8.59 16.50
N LYS A 76 3.69 -8.31 17.66
CA LYS A 76 5.11 -8.58 17.90
C LYS A 76 5.42 -10.08 18.01
N SER A 77 4.43 -10.90 18.33
CA SER A 77 4.53 -12.37 18.36
C SER A 77 3.15 -13.01 18.40
N TRP A 78 3.10 -14.32 18.15
CA TRP A 78 1.89 -15.12 18.31
C TRP A 78 2.21 -16.56 18.74
N ILE A 79 1.22 -17.23 19.30
CA ILE A 79 1.25 -18.66 19.62
C ILE A 79 0.15 -19.35 18.84
N ILE A 80 0.46 -20.53 18.30
CA ILE A 80 -0.50 -21.41 17.61
C ILE A 80 -0.73 -22.63 18.50
N ASN A 81 -1.99 -22.90 18.81
CA ASN A 81 -2.42 -24.15 19.43
C ASN A 81 -3.15 -25.00 18.38
N ASP A 82 -2.44 -25.98 17.82
CA ASP A 82 -2.94 -26.85 16.77
C ASP A 82 -4.11 -27.73 17.24
N SER A 83 -4.13 -28.13 18.52
CA SER A 83 -5.20 -28.97 19.06
C SER A 83 -6.56 -28.25 19.12
N THR A 84 -6.55 -26.93 19.21
CA THR A 84 -7.76 -26.09 19.27
C THR A 84 -7.89 -25.12 18.10
N ASN A 85 -7.03 -25.24 17.08
CA ASN A 85 -6.95 -24.32 15.94
C ASN A 85 -6.95 -22.84 16.36
N THR A 86 -6.22 -22.51 17.43
CA THR A 86 -6.30 -21.18 18.07
C THR A 86 -4.99 -20.42 17.91
N TYR A 87 -5.09 -19.19 17.42
CA TYR A 87 -3.99 -18.23 17.30
C TYR A 87 -4.16 -17.18 18.39
N THR A 88 -3.11 -16.96 19.18
CA THR A 88 -3.05 -15.87 20.18
C THR A 88 -1.98 -14.88 19.76
N PHE A 89 -2.38 -13.67 19.38
CA PHE A 89 -1.49 -12.59 18.98
C PHE A 89 -1.23 -11.65 20.14
N PHE A 90 0.03 -11.28 20.33
CA PHE A 90 0.48 -10.28 21.29
C PHE A 90 0.84 -9.01 20.54
N LEU A 91 0.12 -7.94 20.82
CA LEU A 91 0.27 -6.67 20.11
C LEU A 91 1.35 -5.81 20.75
N ARG A 92 1.93 -4.95 19.91
CA ARG A 92 2.69 -3.79 20.37
C ARG A 92 1.80 -2.80 21.13
N ASN A 93 2.40 -2.00 22.00
CA ASN A 93 1.70 -0.98 22.80
C ASN A 93 2.17 0.46 22.51
N ASP A 94 2.91 0.64 21.42
CA ASP A 94 3.50 1.90 20.94
C ASP A 94 2.99 2.32 19.54
N VAL A 95 2.01 1.59 18.98
CA VAL A 95 1.40 1.89 17.68
C VAL A 95 0.24 2.87 17.86
N PHE A 96 0.23 3.93 17.05
CA PHE A 96 -0.83 4.94 17.03
C PHE A 96 -1.47 5.01 15.65
N PHE A 97 -2.76 5.32 15.62
CA PHE A 97 -3.39 5.73 14.36
C PHE A 97 -2.84 7.08 13.88
N HIS A 98 -3.00 7.37 12.60
CA HIS A 98 -2.70 8.68 12.03
C HIS A 98 -3.49 9.78 12.76
N GLN A 99 -2.92 10.98 12.83
CA GLN A 99 -3.63 12.10 13.42
C GLN A 99 -4.83 12.49 12.55
N ASN A 100 -6.01 12.55 13.15
CA ASN A 100 -7.22 12.87 12.41
C ASN A 100 -8.30 13.50 13.30
N LYS A 101 -9.03 14.48 12.75
CA LYS A 101 -10.13 15.17 13.44
C LYS A 101 -11.24 14.23 13.92
N ALA A 102 -11.39 13.04 13.34
CA ALA A 102 -12.34 12.03 13.80
C ALA A 102 -12.12 11.64 15.28
N PHE A 103 -10.89 11.70 15.78
CA PHE A 103 -10.58 11.44 17.19
C PHE A 103 -10.95 12.61 18.12
N ALA A 104 -11.10 13.83 17.59
CA ALA A 104 -11.47 14.99 18.38
C ALA A 104 -12.92 14.90 18.91
N GLN A 105 -13.83 14.30 18.14
CA GLN A 105 -15.27 14.35 18.41
C GLN A 105 -15.75 13.45 19.56
N LYS A 106 -14.93 12.50 20.03
CA LYS A 106 -15.33 11.55 21.09
C LYS A 106 -14.77 11.87 22.48
N GLY A 107 -14.30 13.09 22.73
CA GLY A 107 -13.72 13.46 24.03
C GLY A 107 -12.37 12.80 24.32
N LEU A 108 -11.76 12.12 23.33
CA LEU A 108 -10.37 11.67 23.34
C LEU A 108 -9.44 12.88 23.12
N HIS A 109 -9.52 13.84 24.05
CA HIS A 109 -8.72 15.04 24.04
C HIS A 109 -7.37 14.71 24.66
N SER A 110 -6.42 14.25 23.85
CA SER A 110 -5.03 14.58 24.18
C SER A 110 -4.84 16.05 23.80
N PRO A 111 -4.45 16.93 24.73
CA PRO A 111 -4.28 18.36 24.46
C PRO A 111 -3.20 18.67 23.40
N THR A 112 -2.51 17.64 22.88
CA THR A 112 -1.41 17.78 21.92
C THR A 112 -1.56 16.93 20.65
N ARG A 113 -2.48 15.94 20.59
CA ARG A 113 -2.60 15.03 19.42
C ARG A 113 -4.03 14.50 19.24
N TYR A 114 -4.62 14.71 18.06
CA TYR A 114 -5.89 14.08 17.67
C TYR A 114 -5.69 12.63 17.21
N THR A 115 -5.23 11.76 18.10
CA THR A 115 -5.04 10.32 17.84
C THR A 115 -5.02 9.49 19.13
N ARG A 116 -5.12 8.16 19.02
CA ARG A 116 -4.97 7.20 20.11
C ARG A 116 -4.14 5.98 19.69
N LYS A 117 -3.76 5.17 20.67
CA LYS A 117 -3.10 3.87 20.43
C LYS A 117 -4.05 2.89 19.77
N VAL A 118 -3.47 1.98 18.99
CA VAL A 118 -4.13 0.77 18.50
C VAL A 118 -4.30 -0.21 19.66
N VAL A 119 -5.47 -0.82 19.76
CA VAL A 119 -5.78 -1.89 20.72
C VAL A 119 -6.38 -3.10 20.00
N ALA A 120 -6.35 -4.28 20.62
CA ALA A 120 -6.87 -5.51 20.04
C ALA A 120 -8.34 -5.41 19.60
N GLN A 121 -9.13 -4.58 20.27
CA GLN A 121 -10.52 -4.33 19.90
C GLN A 121 -10.68 -3.68 18.52
N ASP A 122 -9.67 -2.95 18.02
CA ASP A 122 -9.68 -2.38 16.68
C ASP A 122 -9.58 -3.45 15.60
N PHE A 123 -8.83 -4.53 15.85
CA PHE A 123 -8.79 -5.69 14.95
C PHE A 123 -10.12 -6.44 14.93
N VAL A 124 -10.75 -6.62 16.10
CA VAL A 124 -12.10 -7.20 16.18
C VAL A 124 -13.08 -6.38 15.33
N TYR A 125 -13.07 -5.05 15.46
CA TYR A 125 -13.89 -4.17 14.62
C TYR A 125 -13.56 -4.32 13.13
N SER A 126 -12.28 -4.29 12.76
CA SER A 126 -11.83 -4.35 11.38
C SER A 126 -12.23 -5.68 10.71
N PHE A 127 -12.08 -6.80 11.41
CA PHE A 127 -12.49 -8.12 10.90
C PHE A 127 -14.00 -8.26 10.81
N SER A 128 -14.77 -7.72 11.77
CA SER A 128 -16.23 -7.68 11.65
C SER A 128 -16.68 -6.86 10.46
N ARG A 129 -15.99 -5.75 10.18
CA ARG A 129 -16.25 -4.88 9.04
C ARG A 129 -16.03 -5.60 7.70
N LEU A 130 -15.03 -6.47 7.60
CA LEU A 130 -14.80 -7.28 6.39
C LEU A 130 -15.95 -8.23 6.07
N THR A 131 -16.67 -8.70 7.08
CA THR A 131 -17.82 -9.61 6.93
C THR A 131 -19.18 -8.91 6.94
N ASP A 132 -19.21 -7.59 7.12
CA ASP A 132 -20.46 -6.82 7.13
C ASP A 132 -21.02 -6.71 5.71
N GLU A 133 -22.25 -7.21 5.52
CA GLU A 133 -22.97 -7.17 4.25
C GLU A 133 -23.13 -5.73 3.70
N LYS A 134 -23.21 -4.73 4.58
CA LYS A 134 -23.32 -3.32 4.19
C LYS A 134 -22.03 -2.75 3.63
N VAL A 135 -20.89 -3.28 4.09
CA VAL A 135 -19.57 -2.90 3.56
C VAL A 135 -19.34 -3.60 2.23
N ALA A 136 -19.86 -4.82 2.05
CA ALA A 136 -19.72 -5.60 0.83
C ALA A 136 -18.25 -5.72 0.36
N SER A 137 -17.35 -5.97 1.33
CA SER A 137 -15.91 -6.09 1.11
C SER A 137 -15.59 -7.22 0.13
N SER A 138 -14.68 -6.96 -0.81
CA SER A 138 -14.13 -8.00 -1.70
C SER A 138 -13.16 -8.96 -1.00
N GLY A 139 -12.81 -8.67 0.25
CA GLY A 139 -11.95 -9.47 1.12
C GLY A 139 -12.70 -10.32 2.14
N SER A 140 -14.04 -10.32 2.14
CA SER A 140 -14.86 -11.04 3.13
C SER A 140 -14.51 -12.52 3.25
N TRP A 141 -14.14 -13.15 2.14
CA TRP A 141 -13.75 -14.56 2.04
C TRP A 141 -12.55 -14.94 2.91
N VAL A 142 -11.69 -13.98 3.29
CA VAL A 142 -10.55 -14.22 4.19
C VAL A 142 -11.02 -14.72 5.55
N MET A 143 -12.22 -14.33 5.97
CA MET A 143 -12.80 -14.71 7.27
C MET A 143 -13.59 -16.03 7.21
N ASN A 144 -13.71 -16.69 6.05
CA ASN A 144 -14.53 -17.89 5.89
C ASN A 144 -14.11 -19.06 6.80
N TYR A 145 -12.80 -19.19 7.07
CA TYR A 145 -12.25 -20.24 7.93
C TYR A 145 -12.17 -19.84 9.41
N VAL A 146 -12.54 -18.61 9.75
CA VAL A 146 -12.51 -18.10 11.14
C VAL A 146 -13.82 -18.44 11.83
N GLU A 147 -13.73 -19.09 13.00
CA GLU A 147 -14.88 -19.39 13.86
C GLU A 147 -15.20 -18.18 14.75
N SER A 148 -14.18 -17.58 15.36
CA SER A 148 -14.34 -16.39 16.19
C SER A 148 -13.02 -15.62 16.34
N TYR A 149 -13.14 -14.34 16.68
CA TYR A 149 -12.02 -13.51 17.14
C TYR A 149 -12.48 -12.65 18.31
N LYS A 150 -11.61 -12.47 19.30
CA LYS A 150 -11.91 -11.66 20.49
C LYS A 150 -10.66 -10.96 21.02
N ALA A 151 -10.84 -9.74 21.49
CA ALA A 151 -9.85 -9.06 22.30
C ALA A 151 -9.98 -9.56 23.74
N VAL A 152 -8.93 -10.21 24.26
CA VAL A 152 -8.87 -10.61 25.68
C VAL A 152 -8.56 -9.40 26.56
N ASN A 153 -7.73 -8.50 26.04
CA ASN A 153 -7.38 -7.20 26.59
C ASN A 153 -6.82 -6.33 25.46
N ASP A 154 -6.38 -5.11 25.76
CA ASP A 154 -5.86 -4.13 24.78
C ASP A 154 -4.72 -4.65 23.89
N THR A 155 -3.94 -5.63 24.36
CA THR A 155 -2.74 -6.11 23.67
C THR A 155 -2.77 -7.60 23.35
N THR A 156 -3.91 -8.28 23.55
CA THR A 156 -4.04 -9.71 23.29
C THR A 156 -5.29 -9.99 22.47
N LEU A 157 -5.08 -10.46 21.24
CA LEU A 157 -6.14 -10.87 20.32
C LEU A 157 -6.09 -12.40 20.17
N VAL A 158 -7.23 -13.04 20.31
CA VAL A 158 -7.37 -14.49 20.07
C VAL A 158 -8.25 -14.71 18.86
N ILE A 159 -7.78 -15.51 17.91
CA ILE A 159 -8.52 -15.95 16.72
C ILE A 159 -8.62 -17.47 16.75
N LYS A 160 -9.83 -18.00 16.63
CA LYS A 160 -10.08 -19.45 16.54
C LYS A 160 -10.56 -19.79 15.13
N LEU A 161 -9.94 -20.77 14.50
CA LEU A 161 -10.36 -21.27 13.19
C LEU A 161 -11.33 -22.43 13.32
N LYS A 162 -12.19 -22.59 12.31
CA LYS A 162 -13.14 -23.72 12.19
C LYS A 162 -12.43 -25.06 12.02
N GLN A 163 -11.24 -25.04 11.40
CA GLN A 163 -10.42 -26.22 11.11
C GLN A 163 -8.94 -25.80 10.94
N PRO A 164 -7.98 -26.74 10.96
CA PRO A 164 -6.59 -26.44 10.67
C PRO A 164 -6.45 -25.82 9.27
N PHE A 165 -5.75 -24.69 9.18
CA PHE A 165 -5.49 -24.02 7.91
C PHE A 165 -4.11 -23.36 7.92
N PRO A 166 -3.05 -24.06 7.47
CA PRO A 166 -1.66 -23.58 7.56
C PRO A 166 -1.41 -22.24 6.84
N ALA A 167 -2.17 -21.95 5.79
CA ALA A 167 -2.03 -20.70 5.02
C ALA A 167 -2.71 -19.48 5.68
N PHE A 168 -3.30 -19.63 6.87
CA PHE A 168 -4.08 -18.57 7.51
C PHE A 168 -3.29 -17.28 7.76
N LEU A 169 -2.05 -17.39 8.25
CA LEU A 169 -1.20 -16.22 8.46
C LEU A 169 -0.91 -15.48 7.15
N GLY A 170 -0.75 -16.22 6.05
CA GLY A 170 -0.60 -15.64 4.71
C GLY A 170 -1.82 -14.82 4.30
N LEU A 171 -3.04 -15.30 4.58
CA LEU A 171 -4.25 -14.51 4.34
C LEU A 171 -4.33 -13.26 5.24
N LEU A 172 -3.90 -13.37 6.50
CA LEU A 172 -3.87 -12.23 7.42
C LEU A 172 -2.86 -11.13 7.02
N SER A 173 -1.85 -11.45 6.20
CA SER A 173 -0.91 -10.45 5.67
C SER A 173 -1.52 -9.56 4.57
N MET A 174 -2.66 -9.97 3.98
CA MET A 174 -3.35 -9.24 2.93
C MET A 174 -3.89 -7.91 3.46
N ARG A 175 -3.89 -6.87 2.61
CA ARG A 175 -4.29 -5.51 3.02
C ARG A 175 -5.73 -5.39 3.48
N TYR A 176 -6.62 -6.29 3.07
CA TYR A 176 -7.96 -6.40 3.65
C TYR A 176 -7.94 -6.47 5.19
N CYS A 177 -6.97 -7.18 5.75
CA CYS A 177 -6.87 -7.46 7.19
C CYS A 177 -6.20 -6.32 7.98
N SER A 178 -5.99 -5.17 7.34
CA SER A 178 -5.46 -3.98 7.99
C SER A 178 -6.36 -3.50 9.12
N VAL A 179 -5.75 -2.93 10.17
CA VAL A 179 -6.50 -2.33 11.26
C VAL A 179 -6.99 -0.93 10.88
N VAL A 180 -8.27 -0.65 11.15
CA VAL A 180 -8.89 0.67 10.96
C VAL A 180 -9.57 1.15 12.24
N PRO A 181 -9.53 2.46 12.56
CA PRO A 181 -10.18 2.98 13.75
C PRO A 181 -11.68 3.19 13.50
N LYS A 182 -12.52 2.55 14.32
CA LYS A 182 -13.98 2.66 14.26
C LYS A 182 -14.46 4.11 14.21
N GLU A 183 -13.83 4.98 14.98
CA GLU A 183 -14.18 6.40 15.07
C GLU A 183 -14.04 7.12 13.73
N ALA A 184 -12.98 6.83 12.96
CA ALA A 184 -12.80 7.45 11.64
C ALA A 184 -13.78 6.89 10.62
N VAL A 185 -14.00 5.57 10.63
CA VAL A 185 -14.96 4.93 9.73
C VAL A 185 -16.37 5.45 9.98
N GLU A 186 -16.79 5.56 11.25
CA GLU A 186 -18.09 6.15 11.61
C GLU A 186 -18.19 7.63 11.25
N TYR A 187 -17.13 8.40 11.49
CA TYR A 187 -17.12 9.83 11.27
C TYR A 187 -17.21 10.20 9.79
N TYR A 188 -16.46 9.50 8.92
CA TYR A 188 -16.47 9.78 7.48
C TYR A 188 -17.55 8.99 6.72
N GLY A 189 -18.02 7.87 7.25
CA GLY A 189 -18.96 6.99 6.56
C GLY A 189 -18.43 6.59 5.17
N ASN A 190 -19.22 6.83 4.13
CA ASN A 190 -18.83 6.55 2.74
C ASN A 190 -17.60 7.34 2.29
N GLU A 191 -17.33 8.51 2.90
CA GLU A 191 -16.17 9.34 2.56
C GLU A 191 -14.87 8.80 3.16
N PHE A 192 -14.90 7.72 3.97
CA PHE A 192 -13.69 7.07 4.47
C PHE A 192 -12.78 6.62 3.32
N ARG A 193 -13.39 6.27 2.17
CA ARG A 193 -12.68 5.93 0.93
C ARG A 193 -11.63 6.95 0.49
N ARG A 194 -11.78 8.22 0.87
CA ARG A 194 -10.91 9.34 0.48
C ARG A 194 -10.43 10.17 1.68
N ASN A 195 -10.72 9.69 2.88
CA ASN A 195 -10.21 10.23 4.14
C ASN A 195 -9.66 9.07 5.00
N PRO A 196 -8.70 8.27 4.47
CA PRO A 196 -8.20 7.10 5.16
C PRO A 196 -7.49 7.49 6.45
N VAL A 197 -7.63 6.64 7.46
CA VAL A 197 -6.91 6.76 8.74
C VAL A 197 -6.38 5.38 9.08
N GLY A 198 -5.07 5.21 9.03
CA GLY A 198 -4.40 3.96 9.32
C GLY A 198 -3.29 4.14 10.34
N THR A 199 -2.26 3.31 10.25
CA THR A 199 -1.12 3.26 11.18
C THR A 199 0.23 3.27 10.46
N GLY A 200 0.20 3.25 9.12
CA GLY A 200 1.33 3.04 8.25
C GLY A 200 2.38 4.15 8.28
N PRO A 201 3.50 3.94 7.57
CA PRO A 201 4.64 4.84 7.53
C PRO A 201 4.30 6.22 6.96
N PHE A 202 3.26 6.32 6.13
CA PHE A 202 2.76 7.58 5.61
C PHE A 202 1.29 7.78 5.99
N GLN A 203 0.91 9.04 6.12
CA GLN A 203 -0.44 9.48 6.43
C GLN A 203 -1.00 10.30 5.28
N PHE A 204 -2.31 10.23 5.10
CA PHE A 204 -3.04 10.97 4.08
C PHE A 204 -2.82 12.49 4.21
N LYS A 205 -2.52 13.14 3.08
CA LYS A 205 -2.42 14.60 3.02
C LYS A 205 -3.48 15.21 2.10
N MET A 206 -3.61 14.69 0.89
CA MET A 206 -4.49 15.26 -0.13
C MET A 206 -4.78 14.24 -1.21
N TRP A 207 -6.00 14.27 -1.74
CA TRP A 207 -6.35 13.60 -2.97
C TRP A 207 -7.24 14.49 -3.83
N GLU A 208 -6.70 14.87 -4.98
CA GLU A 208 -7.44 15.45 -6.10
C GLU A 208 -7.60 14.35 -7.16
N GLU A 209 -8.83 13.89 -7.34
CA GLU A 209 -9.13 12.74 -8.21
C GLU A 209 -8.69 13.00 -9.64
N ASN A 210 -8.09 11.97 -10.25
CA ASN A 210 -7.51 12.02 -11.61
C ASN A 210 -6.36 13.02 -11.78
N VAL A 211 -5.92 13.72 -10.73
CA VAL A 211 -4.81 14.68 -10.77
C VAL A 211 -3.64 14.20 -9.93
N LYS A 212 -3.79 14.16 -8.61
CA LYS A 212 -2.70 13.84 -7.68
C LYS A 212 -3.17 13.32 -6.33
N LEU A 213 -2.45 12.35 -5.80
CA LEU A 213 -2.61 11.83 -4.44
C LEU A 213 -1.27 11.97 -3.70
N VAL A 214 -1.31 12.49 -2.48
CA VAL A 214 -0.12 12.77 -1.68
C VAL A 214 -0.27 12.19 -0.29
N PHE A 215 0.76 11.44 0.12
CA PHE A 215 0.97 11.00 1.49
C PHE A 215 2.19 11.71 2.07
N ARG A 216 2.14 12.02 3.37
CA ARG A 216 3.25 12.62 4.12
C ARG A 216 3.73 11.65 5.17
N LYS A 217 5.01 11.74 5.55
CA LYS A 217 5.60 10.93 6.62
C LYS A 217 4.70 10.94 7.87
N ASN A 218 4.48 9.76 8.45
CA ASN A 218 3.87 9.61 9.76
C ASN A 218 4.95 9.80 10.85
N PRO A 219 4.96 10.94 11.58
CA PRO A 219 5.98 11.18 12.60
C PRO A 219 5.87 10.23 13.81
N LEU A 220 4.75 9.51 13.93
CA LEU A 220 4.47 8.56 15.00
C LEU A 220 4.63 7.09 14.57
N TYR A 221 5.17 6.81 13.38
CA TYR A 221 5.41 5.44 12.94
C TYR A 221 6.33 4.70 13.91
N PHE A 222 6.06 3.42 14.14
CA PHE A 222 6.66 2.67 15.26
C PHE A 222 7.92 1.89 14.87
N GLU A 223 8.17 1.68 13.59
CA GLU A 223 9.33 0.91 13.13
C GLU A 223 10.59 1.75 13.06
N THR A 224 11.70 1.06 13.25
CA THR A 224 13.05 1.56 13.08
C THR A 224 13.83 0.60 12.19
N ASP A 225 14.84 1.12 11.51
CA ASP A 225 15.79 0.27 10.79
C ASP A 225 16.71 -0.50 11.77
N LYS A 226 17.64 -1.28 11.21
CA LYS A 226 18.65 -2.03 11.96
C LYS A 226 19.60 -1.17 12.81
N ASN A 227 19.72 0.12 12.51
CA ASN A 227 20.57 1.07 13.24
C ASN A 227 19.78 1.86 14.30
N GLY A 228 18.46 1.64 14.39
CA GLY A 228 17.57 2.35 15.30
C GLY A 228 17.05 3.69 14.73
N GLU A 229 17.28 3.97 13.45
CA GLU A 229 16.73 5.15 12.78
C GLU A 229 15.25 4.99 12.50
N LYS A 230 14.47 6.04 12.75
CA LYS A 230 13.00 5.99 12.66
C LYS A 230 12.52 6.03 11.22
N LEU A 231 11.74 5.04 10.82
CA LEU A 231 11.11 4.97 9.51
C LEU A 231 9.84 5.84 9.42
N PRO A 232 9.41 6.23 8.20
CA PRO A 232 10.14 6.15 6.93
C PRO A 232 11.21 7.25 6.80
N TYR A 233 12.19 7.03 5.92
CA TYR A 233 13.21 8.06 5.59
C TYR A 233 12.63 9.21 4.75
N LEU A 234 11.76 8.86 3.81
CA LEU A 234 11.13 9.79 2.89
C LEU A 234 10.17 10.73 3.63
N GLU A 235 10.02 11.93 3.09
CA GLU A 235 9.07 12.94 3.57
C GLU A 235 7.67 12.73 2.96
N ALA A 236 7.60 12.22 1.74
CA ALA A 236 6.33 12.06 1.04
C ALA A 236 6.35 10.96 -0.03
N VAL A 237 5.16 10.47 -0.35
CA VAL A 237 4.86 9.71 -1.56
C VAL A 237 3.87 10.54 -2.38
N ALA A 238 4.17 10.78 -3.64
CA ALA A 238 3.34 11.53 -4.58
C ALA A 238 2.96 10.66 -5.76
N ILE A 239 1.66 10.58 -6.03
CA ILE A 239 1.07 9.70 -7.03
C ILE A 239 0.33 10.58 -8.05
N THR A 240 0.65 10.44 -9.32
CA THR A 240 -0.11 11.05 -10.43
C THR A 240 -1.01 10.02 -11.11
N PHE A 241 -1.96 10.49 -11.93
CA PHE A 241 -2.95 9.62 -12.60
C PHE A 241 -2.96 9.81 -14.12
N LEU A 242 -1.79 9.73 -14.74
CA LEU A 242 -1.65 9.73 -16.20
C LEU A 242 -2.22 8.41 -16.75
N PRO A 243 -3.25 8.46 -17.60
CA PRO A 243 -3.94 7.26 -18.08
C PRO A 243 -3.10 6.46 -19.08
N ASP A 244 -2.16 7.12 -19.75
CA ASP A 244 -1.37 6.56 -20.84
C ASP A 244 0.05 6.16 -20.37
N LYS A 245 0.41 4.90 -20.66
CA LYS A 245 1.70 4.29 -20.29
C LYS A 245 2.89 4.91 -21.01
N GLN A 246 2.71 5.39 -22.24
CA GLN A 246 3.78 6.08 -22.97
C GLN A 246 4.11 7.44 -22.32
N SER A 247 3.08 8.17 -21.89
CA SER A 247 3.21 9.43 -21.16
C SER A 247 3.87 9.22 -19.79
N GLU A 248 3.50 8.17 -19.06
CA GLU A 248 4.18 7.75 -17.82
C GLU A 248 5.69 7.53 -18.06
N PHE A 249 6.04 6.75 -19.09
CA PHE A 249 7.45 6.52 -19.45
C PHE A 249 8.20 7.81 -19.79
N LEU A 250 7.58 8.73 -20.52
CA LEU A 250 8.20 10.02 -20.85
C LEU A 250 8.46 10.88 -19.60
N GLN A 251 7.53 10.90 -18.63
CA GLN A 251 7.75 11.64 -17.38
C GLN A 251 8.86 11.02 -16.54
N PHE A 252 8.95 9.69 -16.50
CA PHE A 252 10.08 8.98 -15.88
C PHE A 252 11.40 9.33 -16.56
N ALA A 253 11.46 9.30 -17.89
CA ALA A 253 12.66 9.68 -18.64
C ALA A 253 13.07 11.16 -18.49
N GLN A 254 12.13 12.03 -18.12
CA GLN A 254 12.38 13.44 -17.78
C GLN A 254 12.77 13.65 -16.30
N GLY A 255 12.86 12.59 -15.49
CA GLY A 255 13.16 12.67 -14.06
C GLY A 255 12.02 13.22 -13.20
N LYS A 256 10.77 13.20 -13.71
CA LYS A 256 9.57 13.66 -12.98
C LYS A 256 8.88 12.55 -12.19
N LEU A 257 9.17 11.29 -12.54
CA LEU A 257 8.79 10.10 -11.79
C LEU A 257 10.06 9.35 -11.40
N ASP A 258 10.03 8.71 -10.24
CA ASP A 258 11.15 7.94 -9.68
C ASP A 258 10.97 6.43 -9.94
N PHE A 259 9.77 6.02 -10.37
CA PHE A 259 9.41 4.62 -10.56
C PHE A 259 8.38 4.43 -11.65
N ILE A 260 8.58 3.39 -12.46
CA ILE A 260 7.59 2.80 -13.36
C ILE A 260 7.57 1.29 -13.15
N SER A 261 6.39 0.69 -13.34
CA SER A 261 6.20 -0.74 -13.17
C SER A 261 5.53 -1.38 -14.36
N GLY A 262 5.93 -2.62 -14.63
CA GLY A 262 5.48 -3.38 -15.78
C GLY A 262 6.21 -2.99 -17.06
N LEU A 263 5.92 -3.76 -18.11
CA LEU A 263 6.43 -3.54 -19.45
C LEU A 263 5.24 -3.32 -20.37
N ASP A 264 5.20 -2.18 -21.03
CA ASP A 264 4.17 -1.86 -22.02
C ASP A 264 4.72 -2.01 -23.45
N SER A 265 3.87 -2.44 -24.39
CA SER A 265 4.28 -2.63 -25.79
C SER A 265 4.72 -1.33 -26.46
N SER A 266 4.25 -0.17 -26.00
CA SER A 266 4.59 1.15 -26.56
C SER A 266 6.05 1.55 -26.35
N TYR A 267 6.70 1.09 -25.27
CA TYR A 267 8.09 1.46 -24.94
C TYR A 267 9.02 0.26 -24.70
N LYS A 268 8.55 -0.98 -24.84
CA LYS A 268 9.37 -2.16 -24.52
C LYS A 268 10.70 -2.22 -25.26
N ASP A 269 10.72 -1.85 -26.54
CA ASP A 269 11.92 -1.91 -27.40
C ASP A 269 12.85 -0.72 -27.16
N GLU A 270 12.26 0.41 -26.74
CA GLU A 270 12.97 1.60 -26.31
C GLU A 270 13.70 1.33 -24.99
N LEU A 271 13.05 0.67 -24.02
CA LEU A 271 13.57 0.41 -22.67
C LEU A 271 14.45 -0.84 -22.59
N LEU A 272 14.09 -1.92 -23.29
CA LEU A 272 14.72 -3.24 -23.17
C LEU A 272 15.26 -3.76 -24.51
N THR A 273 16.38 -4.46 -24.43
CA THR A 273 16.86 -5.36 -25.49
C THR A 273 15.93 -6.56 -25.64
N THR A 274 16.02 -7.28 -26.76
CA THR A 274 15.27 -8.53 -27.02
C THR A 274 15.54 -9.66 -26.02
N HIS A 275 16.58 -9.53 -25.19
CA HIS A 275 16.97 -10.47 -24.14
C HIS A 275 16.60 -9.99 -22.73
N GLY A 276 15.72 -9.00 -22.62
CA GLY A 276 15.16 -8.55 -21.34
C GLY A 276 16.16 -7.78 -20.48
N LYS A 277 17.19 -7.20 -21.11
CA LYS A 277 18.17 -6.34 -20.44
C LYS A 277 17.88 -4.88 -20.74
N LEU A 278 18.03 -4.03 -19.74
CA LEU A 278 17.93 -2.58 -19.86
C LEU A 278 18.87 -2.07 -20.98
N GLN A 279 18.36 -1.21 -21.86
CA GLN A 279 19.15 -0.63 -22.93
C GLN A 279 20.29 0.22 -22.36
N PRO A 280 21.50 0.23 -22.99
CA PRO A 280 22.67 0.92 -22.45
C PRO A 280 22.45 2.39 -22.09
N LYS A 281 21.63 3.12 -22.86
CA LYS A 281 21.34 4.56 -22.64
C LYS A 281 20.64 4.89 -21.31
N TYR A 282 20.06 3.89 -20.64
CA TYR A 282 19.40 4.07 -19.34
C TYR A 282 20.25 3.63 -18.15
N LYS A 283 21.36 2.91 -18.37
CA LYS A 283 22.09 2.24 -17.29
C LYS A 283 22.69 3.19 -16.25
N ASP A 284 22.99 4.43 -16.64
CA ASP A 284 23.66 5.39 -15.77
C ASP A 284 22.71 6.09 -14.78
N TRP A 285 21.40 6.06 -15.05
CA TRP A 285 20.41 6.80 -14.26
C TRP A 285 19.14 6.02 -13.92
N ALA A 286 18.91 4.85 -14.53
CA ALA A 286 17.81 3.96 -14.20
C ALA A 286 18.32 2.61 -13.71
N TYR A 287 17.70 2.13 -12.64
CA TYR A 287 17.91 0.78 -12.12
C TYR A 287 16.72 -0.10 -12.52
N MET A 288 17.00 -1.26 -13.10
CA MET A 288 15.97 -2.23 -13.45
C MET A 288 15.98 -3.40 -12.46
N ALA A 289 14.94 -3.48 -11.64
CA ALA A 289 14.67 -4.63 -10.79
C ALA A 289 13.84 -5.66 -11.57
N THR A 290 14.30 -6.92 -11.60
CA THR A 290 13.55 -8.04 -12.18
C THR A 290 13.59 -9.22 -11.22
N GLY A 291 12.45 -9.91 -11.06
CA GLY A 291 12.36 -11.12 -10.27
C GLY A 291 11.17 -11.99 -10.71
N PRO A 292 11.07 -13.21 -10.18
CA PRO A 292 9.88 -14.04 -10.37
C PRO A 292 8.64 -13.28 -9.90
N TYR A 293 7.62 -13.23 -10.75
CA TYR A 293 6.33 -12.67 -10.40
C TYR A 293 5.33 -13.81 -10.23
N LEU A 294 4.64 -13.89 -9.09
CA LEU A 294 3.64 -14.92 -8.79
C LEU A 294 2.35 -14.67 -9.58
N ASN A 295 2.45 -14.72 -10.90
CA ASN A 295 1.39 -14.49 -11.85
C ASN A 295 1.54 -15.45 -13.03
N THR A 296 0.42 -16.03 -13.47
CA THR A 296 0.34 -16.88 -14.67
C THR A 296 -0.69 -16.27 -15.60
N GLU A 297 -0.26 -15.87 -16.79
CA GLU A 297 -1.14 -15.41 -17.86
C GLU A 297 -1.72 -16.63 -18.60
N TYR A 298 -3.04 -16.69 -18.78
CA TYR A 298 -3.69 -17.82 -19.45
C TYR A 298 -4.91 -17.40 -20.28
N LEU A 299 -5.26 -18.25 -21.26
CA LEU A 299 -6.52 -18.15 -21.99
C LEU A 299 -7.55 -19.07 -21.32
N GLY A 300 -8.58 -18.47 -20.73
CA GLY A 300 -9.71 -19.21 -20.15
C GLY A 300 -10.71 -19.65 -21.22
N PHE A 301 -11.13 -20.91 -21.16
CA PHE A 301 -12.24 -21.42 -21.98
C PHE A 301 -13.53 -21.42 -21.16
N PHE A 302 -14.48 -20.54 -21.50
CA PHE A 302 -15.78 -20.48 -20.83
C PHE A 302 -16.69 -21.62 -21.31
N LEU A 303 -16.76 -22.70 -20.53
CA LEU A 303 -17.45 -23.94 -20.93
C LEU A 303 -18.97 -23.83 -20.93
N ASP A 304 -19.54 -22.85 -20.21
CA ASP A 304 -20.98 -22.60 -20.19
C ASP A 304 -21.46 -21.72 -21.36
N ALA A 305 -20.56 -21.35 -22.28
CA ALA A 305 -20.95 -20.64 -23.48
C ALA A 305 -22.00 -21.43 -24.30
N ALA A 306 -22.91 -20.69 -24.93
CA ALA A 306 -23.93 -21.27 -25.82
C ALA A 306 -23.32 -21.96 -27.05
N THR A 307 -22.13 -21.52 -27.49
CA THR A 307 -21.38 -22.09 -28.61
C THR A 307 -20.83 -23.49 -28.27
N PRO A 308 -21.35 -24.58 -28.86
CA PRO A 308 -20.95 -25.94 -28.51
C PRO A 308 -19.49 -26.27 -28.86
N GLU A 309 -18.89 -25.55 -29.82
CA GLU A 309 -17.54 -25.78 -30.32
C GLU A 309 -16.50 -25.62 -29.21
N ILE A 310 -16.69 -24.67 -28.27
CA ILE A 310 -15.76 -24.44 -27.16
C ILE A 310 -15.67 -25.65 -26.22
N LYS A 311 -16.72 -26.48 -26.18
CA LYS A 311 -16.77 -27.73 -25.40
C LYS A 311 -15.99 -28.85 -26.07
N SER A 312 -15.66 -28.74 -27.37
CA SER A 312 -14.79 -29.68 -28.06
C SER A 312 -13.39 -29.70 -27.44
N LYS A 313 -13.01 -30.85 -26.88
CA LYS A 313 -11.64 -31.07 -26.36
C LYS A 313 -10.60 -30.89 -27.46
N ALA A 314 -10.90 -31.37 -28.67
CA ALA A 314 -9.98 -31.27 -29.81
C ALA A 314 -9.70 -29.80 -30.18
N LEU A 315 -10.72 -28.93 -30.16
CA LEU A 315 -10.53 -27.51 -30.40
C LEU A 315 -9.63 -26.86 -29.34
N ARG A 316 -9.91 -27.10 -28.05
CA ARG A 316 -9.08 -26.54 -26.97
C ARG A 316 -7.63 -27.03 -27.03
N GLN A 317 -7.41 -28.30 -27.39
CA GLN A 317 -6.07 -28.83 -27.62
C GLN A 317 -5.39 -28.16 -28.82
N ALA A 318 -6.09 -27.99 -29.94
CA ALA A 318 -5.55 -27.33 -31.13
C ALA A 318 -5.13 -25.89 -30.83
N ILE A 319 -5.96 -25.12 -30.11
CA ILE A 319 -5.62 -23.76 -29.68
C ILE A 319 -4.39 -23.79 -28.76
N ASN A 320 -4.32 -24.72 -27.81
CA ASN A 320 -3.19 -24.82 -26.88
C ASN A 320 -1.86 -25.13 -27.59
N TYR A 321 -1.88 -25.96 -28.64
CA TYR A 321 -0.70 -26.27 -29.48
C TYR A 321 -0.38 -25.17 -30.51
N GLY A 322 -1.35 -24.32 -30.86
CA GLY A 322 -1.19 -23.27 -31.87
C GLY A 322 -0.27 -22.12 -31.47
N PHE A 323 0.13 -22.02 -30.19
CA PHE A 323 0.99 -20.95 -29.68
C PHE A 323 2.41 -21.42 -29.43
N ASP A 324 3.37 -20.79 -30.11
CA ASP A 324 4.80 -20.88 -29.79
C ASP A 324 5.13 -19.90 -28.64
N ARG A 325 5.01 -20.39 -27.41
CA ARG A 325 5.18 -19.58 -26.20
C ARG A 325 6.59 -19.01 -26.04
N GLN A 326 7.61 -19.73 -26.51
CA GLN A 326 8.99 -19.24 -26.48
C GLN A 326 9.15 -18.01 -27.38
N LYS A 327 8.60 -18.07 -28.60
CA LYS A 327 8.58 -16.91 -29.50
C LYS A 327 7.72 -15.78 -28.96
N MET A 328 6.57 -16.07 -28.36
CA MET A 328 5.73 -15.03 -27.73
C MET A 328 6.50 -14.27 -26.64
N VAL A 329 7.16 -14.98 -25.71
CA VAL A 329 7.97 -14.34 -24.67
C VAL A 329 9.13 -13.55 -25.28
N THR A 330 9.80 -14.10 -26.29
CA THR A 330 10.94 -13.42 -26.93
C THR A 330 10.52 -12.13 -27.64
N TYR A 331 9.50 -12.19 -28.51
CA TYR A 331 9.19 -11.09 -29.42
C TYR A 331 8.10 -10.13 -28.90
N LEU A 332 7.14 -10.61 -28.13
CA LEU A 332 6.07 -9.76 -27.58
C LEU A 332 6.46 -9.14 -26.23
N ARG A 333 7.35 -9.81 -25.47
CA ARG A 333 7.73 -9.42 -24.11
C ARG A 333 9.23 -9.12 -23.96
N ASN A 334 10.00 -9.10 -25.05
CA ASN A 334 11.44 -8.86 -25.05
C ASN A 334 12.18 -9.79 -24.06
N GLY A 335 11.79 -11.06 -24.00
CA GLY A 335 12.41 -12.04 -23.09
C GLY A 335 11.96 -11.93 -21.63
N ILE A 336 11.03 -11.04 -21.29
CA ILE A 336 10.48 -10.90 -19.93
C ILE A 336 9.30 -11.86 -19.72
N GLY A 337 9.60 -13.01 -19.13
CA GLY A 337 8.63 -14.02 -18.72
C GLY A 337 9.19 -15.44 -18.84
N ILE A 338 8.42 -16.42 -18.36
CA ILE A 338 8.73 -17.85 -18.48
C ILE A 338 7.56 -18.50 -19.23
N PRO A 339 7.80 -19.20 -20.36
CA PRO A 339 6.77 -19.98 -21.04
C PRO A 339 6.13 -21.03 -20.12
N ALA A 340 4.79 -21.06 -20.05
CA ALA A 340 4.01 -21.96 -19.19
C ALA A 340 3.07 -22.89 -19.97
#